data_AF-A0A7C1RK32-F1
#
_entry.id   AF-A0A7C1RK32-F1
#
_cell.length_a   1.000
_cell.length_b   1.000
_cell.length_c   1.000
_cell.angle_alpha   90.00
_cell.angle_beta   90.00
_cell.angle_gamma   90.00
#
_symmetry.space_group_name_H-M   'P 1'
#
loop_
_entity.id
_entity.type
_entity.pdbx_description
1 polymer ?
#
loop_
_entity_poly.entity_id
_entity_poly.type
_entity_poly.pdbx_seq_one_letter_code
_entity_poly.pdbx_strand_id
1 'polypeptide(L)'
;MISLLTNPEFWQYLSIPVIAALIGWITNWLAIKMTFYPLEFVGKPPLLGWQGIIPSKARKMASISVDTTISKIGTVREIFQQIDPRVLATHVIYTVDPRIEEYVDELMLREHPTFWENLPASARNLVYDRVRKSTPKLVDN
;
A
#
# COMPACT_ATOMS: atom_id res chain seq x y z
N MET A 1 4.21 -19.71 -57.27
CA MET A 1 4.22 -18.76 -56.12
C MET A 1 3.42 -17.48 -56.41
N ILE A 2 3.49 -16.92 -57.63
CA ILE A 2 2.75 -15.70 -58.02
C ILE A 2 1.28 -15.97 -58.38
N SER A 3 0.95 -17.19 -58.81
CA SER A 3 -0.43 -17.59 -59.21
C SER A 3 -1.46 -17.61 -58.09
N LEU A 4 -1.04 -17.64 -56.81
CA LEU A 4 -1.96 -17.56 -55.66
C LEU A 4 -2.46 -16.14 -55.42
N LEU A 5 -1.66 -15.11 -55.76
CA LEU A 5 -1.97 -13.69 -55.50
C LEU A 5 -2.88 -13.08 -56.58
N THR A 6 -2.96 -13.69 -57.76
CA THR A 6 -3.80 -13.24 -58.90
C THR A 6 -5.22 -13.83 -58.83
N ASN A 7 -5.46 -14.83 -57.98
CA ASN A 7 -6.78 -15.46 -57.85
C ASN A 7 -7.74 -14.58 -57.03
N PRO A 8 -8.91 -14.20 -57.56
CA PRO A 8 -9.92 -13.41 -56.83
C PRO A 8 -10.36 -14.07 -55.52
N GLU A 9 -10.45 -15.40 -55.51
CA GLU A 9 -10.84 -16.23 -54.36
C GLU A 9 -9.88 -16.09 -53.16
N PHE A 10 -8.58 -15.86 -53.40
CA PHE A 10 -7.60 -15.67 -52.32
C PHE A 10 -7.87 -14.38 -51.54
N TRP A 11 -8.20 -13.30 -52.23
CA TRP A 11 -8.59 -12.03 -51.62
C TRP A 11 -9.92 -12.13 -50.87
N GLN A 12 -10.85 -12.96 -51.36
CA GLN A 12 -12.10 -13.26 -50.66
C GLN A 12 -11.83 -14.01 -49.34
N TYR A 13 -11.03 -15.07 -49.35
CA TYR A 13 -10.69 -15.78 -48.10
C TYR A 13 -9.88 -14.94 -47.12
N LEU A 14 -9.01 -14.04 -47.60
CA LEU A 14 -8.26 -13.12 -46.75
C LEU A 14 -9.15 -12.04 -46.11
N SER A 15 -10.23 -11.64 -46.78
CA SER A 15 -11.17 -10.65 -46.24
C SER A 15 -11.94 -11.14 -45.02
N ILE A 16 -12.20 -12.46 -44.92
CA ILE A 16 -12.96 -13.07 -43.81
C ILE A 16 -12.29 -12.78 -42.45
N PRO A 17 -11.02 -13.14 -42.20
CA PRO A 17 -10.37 -12.86 -40.92
C PRO A 17 -10.16 -11.36 -40.68
N VAL A 18 -9.96 -10.56 -41.73
CA VAL A 18 -9.78 -9.09 -41.59
C VAL A 18 -11.07 -8.43 -41.11
N ILE A 19 -12.20 -8.76 -41.73
CA ILE A 19 -13.51 -8.24 -41.34
C ILE A 19 -13.89 -8.76 -39.96
N ALA A 20 -13.65 -10.06 -39.67
CA ALA A 20 -13.91 -10.64 -38.37
C ALA A 20 -13.09 -9.96 -37.25
N ALA A 21 -11.80 -9.68 -37.50
CA ALA A 21 -10.94 -8.96 -36.57
C ALA A 21 -11.43 -7.51 -36.35
N LEU A 22 -11.83 -6.82 -37.41
CA LEU A 22 -12.34 -5.44 -37.33
C LEU A 22 -13.64 -5.37 -36.54
N ILE A 23 -14.60 -6.27 -36.81
CA ILE A 23 -15.86 -6.34 -36.06
C ILE A 23 -15.59 -6.72 -34.61
N GLY A 24 -14.80 -7.76 -34.35
CA GLY A 24 -14.46 -8.20 -33.00
C GLY A 24 -13.81 -7.09 -32.17
N TRP A 25 -12.88 -6.34 -32.77
CA TRP A 25 -12.24 -5.19 -32.13
C TRP A 25 -13.24 -4.09 -31.79
N ILE A 26 -14.07 -3.68 -32.76
CA ILE A 26 -15.07 -2.62 -32.58
C ILE A 26 -16.09 -3.01 -31.52
N THR A 27 -16.61 -4.24 -31.57
CA THR A 27 -17.62 -4.73 -30.62
C THR A 27 -17.05 -4.81 -29.20
N ASN A 28 -15.82 -5.31 -29.02
CA ASN A 28 -15.19 -5.37 -27.70
C ASN A 28 -14.96 -3.95 -27.14
N TRP A 29 -14.47 -3.04 -27.97
CA TRP A 29 -14.28 -1.64 -27.59
C TRP A 29 -15.60 -0.98 -27.17
N LEU A 30 -16.67 -1.21 -27.94
CA LEU A 30 -18.00 -0.67 -27.63
C LEU A 30 -18.58 -1.30 -26.35
N ALA A 31 -18.38 -2.59 -26.11
CA ALA A 31 -18.85 -3.27 -24.91
C ALA A 31 -18.22 -2.70 -23.64
N ILE A 32 -16.91 -2.45 -23.65
CA ILE A 32 -16.22 -1.78 -22.55
C ILE A 32 -16.81 -0.38 -22.35
N LYS A 33 -17.00 0.38 -23.44
CA LYS A 33 -17.60 1.73 -23.36
C LYS A 33 -19.01 1.72 -22.76
N MET A 34 -19.87 0.77 -23.14
CA MET A 34 -21.23 0.62 -22.62
C MET A 34 -21.28 0.20 -21.14
N THR A 35 -20.20 -0.42 -20.64
CA THR A 35 -20.08 -0.78 -19.22
C THR A 35 -19.94 0.47 -18.34
N PHE A 36 -19.27 1.52 -18.85
CA PHE A 36 -19.02 2.77 -18.14
C PHE A 36 -20.02 3.89 -18.47
N TYR A 37 -20.62 3.91 -19.67
CA TYR A 37 -21.53 4.97 -20.12
C TYR A 37 -22.96 4.47 -20.37
N PRO A 38 -23.98 5.31 -20.13
CA PRO A 38 -23.93 6.66 -19.57
C PRO A 38 -23.71 6.65 -18.05
N LEU A 39 -23.11 7.72 -17.53
CA LEU A 39 -22.76 7.88 -16.12
C LEU A 39 -24.01 8.06 -15.25
N GLU A 40 -25.02 8.75 -15.77
CA GLU A 40 -26.33 8.93 -15.16
C GLU A 40 -27.38 8.09 -15.89
N PHE A 41 -28.49 7.80 -15.21
CA PHE A 41 -29.61 7.09 -15.84
C PHE A 41 -30.24 7.96 -16.92
N VAL A 42 -30.11 7.56 -18.19
CA VAL A 42 -30.73 8.24 -19.32
C VAL A 42 -31.97 7.46 -19.73
N GLY A 43 -33.16 8.06 -19.59
CA GLY A 43 -34.42 7.44 -19.98
C GLY A 43 -35.64 7.89 -19.18
N LYS A 44 -36.81 7.29 -19.48
CA LYS A 44 -38.05 7.48 -18.71
C LYS A 44 -38.22 6.33 -17.71
N PRO A 45 -38.13 6.58 -16.39
CA PRO A 45 -38.42 5.56 -15.38
C PRO A 45 -39.89 5.10 -15.51
N PRO A 46 -40.23 3.80 -15.30
CA PRO A 46 -39.42 2.76 -14.64
C PRO A 46 -38.78 1.69 -15.54
N LEU A 47 -39.01 1.68 -16.87
CA LEU A 47 -38.61 0.57 -17.75
C LEU A 47 -37.75 0.99 -18.95
N LEU A 48 -37.73 2.28 -19.31
CA LEU A 48 -37.14 2.77 -20.55
C LEU A 48 -35.93 3.66 -20.27
N GLY A 49 -34.87 3.09 -19.68
CA GLY A 49 -33.59 3.77 -19.56
C GLY A 49 -32.42 2.81 -19.47
N TRP A 50 -31.26 3.33 -19.82
CA TRP A 50 -30.00 2.60 -19.81
C TRP A 50 -28.97 3.39 -19.00
N GLN A 51 -28.23 2.70 -18.14
CA GLN A 51 -27.10 3.24 -17.40
C GLN A 51 -25.97 2.20 -17.45
N GLY A 52 -24.71 2.66 -17.47
CA GLY A 52 -23.58 1.74 -17.35
C GLY A 52 -23.69 0.89 -16.08
N ILE A 53 -23.27 -0.38 -16.16
CA ILE A 53 -23.33 -1.33 -15.03
C ILE A 53 -22.40 -0.91 -13.87
N ILE A 54 -21.25 -0.29 -14.18
CA ILE A 54 -20.31 0.21 -13.18
C ILE A 54 -20.85 1.46 -12.47
N PRO A 55 -21.25 2.56 -13.16
CA PRO A 55 -21.77 3.75 -12.48
C PRO A 55 -23.04 3.48 -11.68
N SER A 56 -23.96 2.63 -12.17
CA SER A 56 -25.17 2.24 -11.42
C SER A 56 -24.87 1.51 -10.10
N LYS A 57 -23.70 0.87 -9.98
CA LYS A 57 -23.26 0.13 -8.79
C LYS A 57 -22.03 0.75 -8.11
N ALA A 58 -21.65 1.98 -8.47
CA ALA A 58 -20.40 2.61 -8.05
C ALA A 58 -20.24 2.67 -6.53
N ARG A 59 -21.31 3.02 -5.79
CA ARG A 59 -21.28 3.08 -4.31
C ARG A 59 -20.92 1.73 -3.68
N LYS A 60 -21.54 0.65 -4.13
CA LYS A 60 -21.29 -0.70 -3.60
C LYS A 60 -19.88 -1.17 -3.95
N MET A 61 -19.44 -0.93 -5.19
CA MET A 61 -18.08 -1.28 -5.62
C MET A 61 -17.01 -0.49 -4.87
N ALA A 62 -17.24 0.81 -4.62
CA ALA A 62 -16.34 1.66 -3.86
C ALA A 62 -16.19 1.17 -2.42
N SER A 63 -17.29 0.83 -1.73
CA SER A 63 -17.24 0.26 -0.37
C SER A 63 -16.39 -1.00 -0.35
N ILE A 64 -16.69 -1.98 -1.23
CA ILE A 64 -15.95 -3.24 -1.28
C ILE A 64 -14.45 -3.00 -1.55
N SER A 65 -14.12 -2.08 -2.45
CA SER A 65 -12.73 -1.73 -2.75
C SER A 65 -12.02 -1.11 -1.54
N VAL A 66 -12.68 -0.22 -0.82
CA VAL A 66 -12.14 0.39 0.40
C VAL A 66 -11.97 -0.65 1.50
N ASP A 67 -13.00 -1.46 1.76
CA ASP A 67 -12.97 -2.52 2.78
C ASP A 67 -11.85 -3.54 2.49
N THR A 68 -11.68 -3.91 1.22
CA THR A 68 -10.61 -4.82 0.77
C THR A 68 -9.23 -4.16 0.86
N THR A 69 -9.13 -2.86 0.62
CA THR A 69 -7.86 -2.14 0.75
C THR A 69 -7.46 -2.00 2.21
N ILE A 70 -8.42 -1.63 3.07
CA ILE A 70 -8.22 -1.51 4.52
C ILE A 70 -7.86 -2.87 5.13
N SER A 71 -8.48 -3.96 4.69
CA SER A 71 -8.13 -5.30 5.20
C SER A 71 -6.74 -5.77 4.77
N LYS A 72 -6.21 -5.23 3.66
CA LYS A 72 -4.85 -5.49 3.17
C LYS A 72 -3.81 -4.53 3.74
N ILE A 73 -4.22 -3.33 4.18
CA ILE A 73 -3.39 -2.49 5.03
C ILE A 73 -3.32 -3.24 6.35
N GLY A 74 -2.30 -4.08 6.45
CA GLY A 74 -2.11 -5.03 7.51
C GLY A 74 -2.20 -4.43 8.90
N THR A 75 -2.37 -5.29 9.89
CA THR A 75 -2.24 -4.87 11.28
C THR A 75 -0.86 -4.27 11.53
N VAL A 76 -0.71 -3.45 12.58
CA VAL A 76 0.58 -2.90 13.01
C VAL A 76 1.67 -3.98 13.04
N ARG A 77 1.31 -5.20 13.45
CA ARG A 77 2.20 -6.36 13.47
C ARG A 77 2.78 -6.74 12.10
N GLU A 78 1.99 -6.68 11.03
CA GLU A 78 2.46 -6.98 9.67
C GLU A 78 3.43 -5.91 9.16
N ILE A 79 3.18 -4.64 9.51
CA ILE A 79 4.12 -3.55 9.22
C ILE A 79 5.44 -3.79 9.96
N PHE A 80 5.39 -4.15 11.25
CA PHE A 80 6.59 -4.51 12.03
C PHE A 80 7.34 -5.71 11.44
N GLN A 81 6.65 -6.69 10.86
CA GLN A 81 7.29 -7.84 10.20
C GLN A 81 8.03 -7.46 8.90
N GLN A 82 7.65 -6.36 8.26
CA GLN A 82 8.33 -5.86 7.06
C GLN A 82 9.50 -4.92 7.38
N ILE A 83 9.60 -4.43 8.62
CA ILE A 83 10.70 -3.57 9.06
C ILE A 83 11.88 -4.46 9.48
N ASP A 84 13.09 -4.16 8.97
CA ASP A 84 14.32 -4.80 9.44
C ASP A 84 14.57 -4.42 10.91
N PRO A 85 14.61 -5.41 11.85
CA PRO A 85 14.84 -5.16 13.27
C PRO A 85 16.13 -4.37 13.55
N ARG A 86 17.18 -4.60 12.75
CA ARG A 86 18.48 -3.93 12.91
C ARG A 86 18.38 -2.45 12.56
N VAL A 87 17.66 -2.13 11.49
CA VAL A 87 17.45 -0.74 11.05
C VAL A 87 16.62 0.01 12.08
N LEU A 88 15.53 -0.60 12.56
CA LEU A 88 14.70 -0.02 13.60
C LEU A 88 15.52 0.30 14.86
N ALA A 89 16.26 -0.69 15.34
CA ALA A 89 16.96 -0.56 16.59
C ALA A 89 18.17 0.40 16.51
N THR A 90 18.84 0.46 15.36
CA THR A 90 19.85 1.51 15.08
C THR A 90 19.23 2.91 15.15
N HIS A 91 18.03 3.09 14.58
CA HIS A 91 17.32 4.37 14.63
C HIS A 91 16.87 4.75 16.04
N VAL A 92 16.41 3.77 16.83
CA VAL A 92 16.06 3.97 18.24
C VAL A 92 17.30 4.41 19.03
N ILE A 93 18.44 3.73 18.88
CA ILE A 93 19.69 4.11 19.56
C ILE A 93 20.10 5.53 19.17
N TYR A 94 20.10 5.85 17.87
CA TYR A 94 20.48 7.17 17.38
C TYR A 94 19.61 8.30 17.96
N THR A 95 18.32 8.01 18.19
CA THR A 95 17.38 8.97 18.77
C THR A 95 17.53 9.10 20.29
N VAL A 96 17.83 8.00 20.98
CA VAL A 96 17.88 7.95 22.45
C VAL A 96 19.25 8.37 22.99
N ASP A 97 20.35 8.04 22.31
CA ASP A 97 21.73 8.29 22.75
C ASP A 97 22.04 9.75 23.15
N PRO A 98 21.54 10.79 22.44
CA PRO A 98 21.75 12.18 22.83
C PRO A 98 21.01 12.58 24.12
N ARG A 99 19.95 11.84 24.48
CA ARG A 99 19.06 12.14 25.60
C ARG A 99 19.11 11.10 26.72
N ILE A 100 20.10 10.19 26.69
CA ILE A 100 20.25 9.13 27.71
C ILE A 100 20.33 9.74 29.12
N GLU A 101 21.04 10.84 29.30
CA GLU A 101 21.19 11.48 30.62
C GLU A 101 19.83 11.98 31.15
N GLU A 102 19.05 12.65 30.30
CA GLU A 102 17.70 13.11 30.61
C GLU A 102 16.76 11.94 30.96
N TYR A 103 16.77 10.86 30.17
CA TYR A 103 15.92 9.70 30.42
C TYR A 103 16.32 8.92 31.68
N VAL A 104 17.63 8.79 31.94
CA VAL A 104 18.13 8.15 33.15
C VAL A 104 17.78 8.98 34.37
N ASP A 105 17.93 10.31 34.30
CA ASP A 105 17.51 11.21 35.38
C ASP A 105 16.02 11.12 35.64
N GLU A 106 15.18 11.18 34.60
CA GLU A 106 13.73 11.06 34.73
C GLU A 106 13.32 9.73 35.36
N LEU A 107 13.90 8.62 34.90
CA LEU A 107 13.60 7.28 35.43
C LEU A 107 14.06 7.11 36.88
N MET A 108 15.27 7.57 37.20
CA MET A 108 15.83 7.42 38.55
C MET A 108 15.16 8.34 39.57
N LEU A 109 14.78 9.56 39.18
CA LEU A 109 13.98 10.44 40.01
C LEU A 109 12.58 9.90 40.24
N ARG A 110 12.02 9.16 39.28
CA ARG A 110 10.69 8.55 39.42
C ARG A 110 10.68 7.32 40.32
N GLU A 111 11.61 6.38 40.12
CA GLU A 111 11.64 5.10 40.84
C GLU A 111 12.39 5.21 42.18
N HIS A 112 13.48 5.97 42.23
CA HIS A 112 14.38 6.06 43.38
C HIS A 112 14.89 7.51 43.64
N PRO A 113 13.99 8.47 43.92
CA PRO A 113 14.32 9.90 44.03
C PRO A 113 15.39 10.19 45.09
N THR A 114 15.20 9.68 46.31
CA THR A 114 16.12 9.91 47.43
C THR A 114 17.51 9.35 47.18
N PHE A 115 17.63 8.23 46.48
CA PHE A 115 18.93 7.67 46.11
C PHE A 115 19.62 8.53 45.06
N TRP A 116 18.88 8.97 44.04
CA TRP A 116 19.42 9.73 42.92
C TRP A 116 19.85 11.15 43.30
N GLU A 117 19.10 11.83 44.19
CA GLU A 117 19.42 13.17 44.67
C GLU A 117 20.68 13.20 45.55
N ASN A 118 20.91 12.15 46.33
CA ASN A 118 22.06 12.04 47.24
C ASN A 118 23.34 11.51 46.57
N LEU A 119 23.27 11.16 45.28
CA LEU A 119 24.37 10.55 44.54
C LEU A 119 25.39 11.62 44.09
N PRO A 120 26.70 11.46 44.38
CA PRO A 120 27.74 12.34 43.87
C PRO A 120 27.77 12.36 42.33
N ALA A 121 28.15 13.49 41.75
CA ALA A 121 28.19 13.67 40.29
C ALA A 121 29.05 12.62 39.56
N SER A 122 30.16 12.18 40.17
CA SER A 122 31.02 11.12 39.62
C SER A 122 30.32 9.78 39.49
N ALA A 123 29.45 9.43 40.43
CA ALA A 123 28.70 8.19 40.39
C ALA A 123 27.52 8.25 39.40
N ARG A 124 26.86 9.41 39.26
CA ARG A 124 25.84 9.62 38.19
C ARG A 124 26.45 9.49 36.80
N ASN A 125 27.61 10.09 36.56
CA ASN A 125 28.34 9.97 35.29
C ASN A 125 28.71 8.52 34.97
N LEU A 126 29.08 7.73 35.98
CA LEU A 126 29.36 6.30 35.80
C LEU A 126 28.09 5.54 35.37
N VAL A 127 26.92 5.88 35.93
CA VAL A 127 25.64 5.30 35.53
C VAL A 127 25.29 5.67 34.09
N TYR A 128 25.40 6.95 33.70
CA TYR A 128 25.14 7.37 32.31
C TYR A 128 26.07 6.63 31.32
N ASP A 129 27.37 6.58 31.61
CA ASP A 129 28.34 5.86 30.79
C ASP A 129 28.05 4.36 30.71
N ARG A 130 27.58 3.77 31.81
CA ARG A 130 27.23 2.36 31.85
C ARG A 130 26.02 2.06 30.98
N VAL A 131 24.98 2.90 31.03
CA VAL A 131 23.79 2.77 30.19
C VAL A 131 24.17 2.96 28.73
N ARG A 132 24.89 4.03 28.39
CA ARG A 132 25.36 4.33 27.03
C ARG A 132 26.13 3.16 26.39
N LYS A 133 27.02 2.51 27.16
CA LYS A 133 27.81 1.35 26.68
C LYS A 133 27.02 0.04 26.59
N SER A 134 25.87 -0.05 27.26
CA SER A 134 25.05 -1.27 27.31
C SER A 134 23.92 -1.26 26.28
N THR A 135 23.36 -0.09 25.94
CA THR A 135 22.24 0.06 24.99
C THR A 135 22.50 -0.59 23.62
N PRO A 136 23.66 -0.41 22.96
CA PRO A 136 23.90 -1.01 21.64
C PRO A 136 23.96 -2.54 21.68
N LYS A 137 24.48 -3.12 22.77
CA LYS A 137 24.67 -4.57 22.92
C LYS A 137 23.37 -5.34 23.16
N LEU A 138 22.33 -4.66 23.63
CA LEU A 138 21.00 -5.23 23.87
C LEU A 138 20.17 -5.33 22.59
N VAL A 139 20.58 -4.62 21.54
CA VAL A 139 19.88 -4.54 20.26
C VAL A 139 20.34 -5.62 19.26
N ASP A 140 21.59 -6.08 19.37
CA ASP A 140 22.18 -7.08 18.45
C ASP A 140 21.90 -8.55 18.86
N ASN A 141 21.17 -8.78 19.96
CA ASN A 141 20.70 -10.12 20.40
C ASN A 141 19.22 -10.31 20.04
#